data_AF-A0A6I3FJG2-F1
#
_entry.id   AF-A0A6I3FJG2-F1
#
_cell.length_a   1.000
_cell.length_b   1.000
_cell.length_c   1.000
_cell.angle_alpha   90.00
_cell.angle_beta   90.00
_cell.angle_gamma   90.00
#
_symmetry.space_group_name_H-M   'P 1'
#
loop_
_entity.id
_entity.type
_entity.pdbx_description
1 polymer ?
#
loop_
_entity_poly.entity_id
_entity_poly.type
_entity_poly.pdbx_seq_one_letter_code
_entity_poly.pdbx_strand_id
1 'polypeptide(L)' 'ITSGGYAHYSGVSLALGYVPAELAKAGTTGFEIEIIGNMRPATLQLEPVLDPSGSRMRA' A
#
# COMPACT_ATOMS: atom_id res chain seq x y z
N ILE A 1 8.75 -3.85 -6.33
CA ILE A 1 7.28 -3.75 -6.58
C ILE A 1 6.90 -4.86 -7.54
N THR A 2 5.83 -5.58 -7.28
CA THR A 2 5.31 -6.66 -8.15
C THR A 2 4.11 -6.18 -8.98
N SER A 3 3.24 -5.37 -8.38
CA SER A 3 2.07 -4.78 -9.03
C SER A 3 1.83 -3.36 -8.52
N GLY A 4 1.15 -2.53 -9.30
CA GLY A 4 0.75 -1.19 -8.86
C GLY A 4 -0.42 -0.66 -9.68
N GLY A 5 -1.12 0.33 -9.14
CA GLY A 5 -2.26 0.94 -9.80
C GLY A 5 -2.86 2.08 -8.98
N TYR A 6 -3.78 2.82 -9.59
CA TYR A 6 -4.52 3.88 -8.90
C TYR A 6 -5.87 3.36 -8.42
N ALA A 7 -6.09 3.36 -7.11
CA ALA A 7 -7.35 2.97 -6.50
C ALA A 7 -8.35 4.12 -6.63
N HIS A 8 -9.04 4.22 -7.78
CA HIS A 8 -9.95 5.33 -8.09
C HIS A 8 -11.01 5.59 -7.02
N TYR A 9 -11.56 4.54 -6.41
CA TYR A 9 -12.55 4.70 -5.34
C TYR A 9 -11.96 5.38 -4.09
N SER A 10 -10.73 5.05 -3.73
CA SER A 10 -10.04 5.59 -2.54
C SER A 10 -9.17 6.80 -2.84
N GLY A 11 -9.00 7.18 -4.11
CA GLY A 11 -8.23 8.36 -4.53
C GLY A 11 -6.72 8.26 -4.33
N VAL A 12 -6.16 7.05 -4.19
CA VAL A 12 -4.74 6.85 -3.84
C VAL A 12 -4.02 5.93 -4.81
N SER A 13 -2.71 6.16 -4.99
CA SER A 13 -1.82 5.22 -5.65
C SER A 13 -1.48 4.06 -4.70
N LEU A 14 -1.55 2.83 -5.20
CA LEU A 14 -1.17 1.62 -4.48
C LEU A 14 -0.06 0.87 -5.21
N ALA A 15 0.80 0.25 -4.43
CA ALA A 15 1.81 -0.67 -4.90
C ALA A 15 1.85 -1.90 -4.01
N LEU A 16 2.01 -3.07 -4.61
CA LEU A 16 2.27 -4.33 -3.95
C LEU A 16 3.72 -4.70 -4.15
N GLY A 17 4.36 -5.24 -3.12
CA GLY A 17 5.75 -5.64 -3.19
C GLY A 17 6.17 -6.42 -1.95
N TYR A 18 7.30 -7.11 -2.07
CA TYR A 18 7.92 -7.80 -0.95
C TYR A 18 8.85 -6.87 -0.18
N VAL A 19 8.84 -7.02 1.14
CA VAL A 19 9.80 -6.43 2.07
C VAL A 19 10.31 -7.54 3.00
N PRO A 20 11.50 -7.40 3.59
CA PRO A 20 11.93 -8.27 4.69
C PRO A 20 10.86 -8.35 5.80
N ALA A 21 10.63 -9.55 6.33
CA ALA A 21 9.56 -9.79 7.32
C ALA A 21 9.68 -8.90 8.56
N GLU A 22 10.90 -8.60 8.99
CA GLU A 22 11.20 -7.68 10.09
C GLU A 22 10.60 -6.27 9.91
N LEU A 23 10.43 -5.83 8.66
CA LEU A 23 9.94 -4.51 8.30
C LEU A 23 8.42 -4.46 8.08
N ALA A 24 7.76 -5.60 7.95
CA ALA A 24 6.31 -5.72 7.71
C ALA A 24 5.49 -5.56 9.01
N LYS A 25 5.78 -4.50 9.79
CA LYS A 25 5.20 -4.23 11.11
C LYS A 25 4.55 -2.85 11.15
N ALA A 26 3.50 -2.69 11.96
CA ALA A 26 2.87 -1.40 12.18
C ALA A 26 3.89 -0.40 12.75
N GLY A 27 3.87 0.84 12.24
CA GLY A 27 4.80 1.88 12.67
C GLY A 27 6.18 1.87 11.97
N THR A 28 6.48 0.88 11.12
CA THR A 28 7.66 0.97 10.24
C THR A 28 7.49 2.12 9.25
N THR A 29 8.48 3.02 9.18
CA THR A 29 8.48 4.21 8.32
C THR A 29 9.74 4.27 7.47
N GLY A 30 9.80 5.25 6.55
CA GLY A 30 10.97 5.50 5.70
C GLY A 30 11.00 4.68 4.41
N PHE A 31 9.87 4.09 4.00
CA PHE A 31 9.80 3.45 2.69
C PHE A 31 9.74 4.50 1.58
N GLU A 32 10.40 4.19 0.49
CA GLU A 32 10.33 4.94 -0.76
C GLU A 32 10.17 3.97 -1.92
N ILE A 33 9.44 4.41 -2.94
CA ILE A 33 9.25 3.68 -4.19
C ILE A 33 9.82 4.54 -5.30
N GLU A 34 10.75 3.97 -6.08
CA GLU A 34 11.25 4.60 -7.28
C GLU A 34 10.17 4.58 -8.38
N ILE A 35 9.86 5.75 -8.94
CA ILE A 35 8.95 5.91 -10.06
C ILE A 35 9.66 6.74 -11.13
N ILE A 36 10.15 6.09 -12.19
CA ILE A 36 10.83 6.73 -13.32
C ILE A 36 11.98 7.62 -12.81
N GLY A 37 12.90 7.04 -12.03
CA GLY A 37 14.06 7.73 -11.47
C GLY A 37 13.78 8.68 -10.30
N ASN A 38 12.53 8.79 -9.84
CA ASN A 38 12.17 9.65 -8.71
C ASN A 38 11.77 8.79 -7.50
N MET A 39 12.48 8.94 -6.38
CA MET A 39 12.08 8.35 -5.12
C MET A 39 10.83 9.06 -4.58
N ARG A 40 9.77 8.30 -4.36
CA ARG A 40 8.50 8.81 -3.80
C ARG A 40 8.28 8.18 -2.43
N PRO A 41 8.01 8.98 -1.39
CA PRO A 41 7.66 8.45 -0.07
C PRO A 41 6.47 7.50 -0.16
N ALA A 42 6.56 6.39 0.56
CA ALA A 42 5.51 5.40 0.67
C ALA A 42 5.29 5.02 2.13
N THR A 43 4.05 4.64 2.44
CA THR A 43 3.67 4.17 3.77
C THR A 43 3.20 2.73 3.68
N LEU A 44 3.60 1.91 4.65
CA LEU A 44 3.14 0.53 4.72
C LEU A 44 1.63 0.51 4.98
N GLN A 45 0.88 -0.15 4.10
CA GLN A 45 -0.56 -0.31 4.21
C GLN A 45 -0.87 -1.74 4.62
N LEU A 46 -1.27 -1.94 5.88
CA LEU A 46 -1.50 -3.27 6.47
C LEU A 46 -2.91 -3.81 6.23
N GLU A 47 -3.88 -2.91 6.00
CA GLU A 47 -5.28 -3.25 5.77
C GLU A 47 -5.71 -2.82 4.37
N PRO A 48 -6.78 -3.42 3.80
CA PRO A 48 -7.37 -2.92 2.57
C PRO A 48 -7.74 -1.43 2.70
N VAL A 49 -7.38 -0.61 1.71
CA VAL A 49 -7.75 0.83 1.69
C VAL A 49 -9.24 1.08 1.46
N LEU A 50 -10.00 0.03 1.18
CA LEU A 50 -11.43 0.08 0.96
C LEU A 50 -12.10 -1.08 1.68
N ASP A 51 -13.11 -0.75 2.49
CA ASP A 51 -13.94 -1.72 3.22
C ASP A 51 -13.11 -2.80 3.94
N PRO A 52 -12.19 -2.41 4.84
CA PRO A 52 -11.34 -3.38 5.57
C PRO A 52 -12.17 -4.38 6.39
N SER A 53 -13.38 -4.00 6.80
CA SER A 53 -14.32 -4.87 7.49
C SER A 53 -15.14 -5.75 6.54
N GLY A 54 -15.06 -5.59 5.22
CA GLY A 54 -15.85 -6.37 4.25
C GLY A 54 -17.37 -6.25 4.49
N SER A 55 -17.82 -5.14 5.05
CA SER A 55 -19.22 -4.91 5.43
C SER A 55 -20.14 -4.79 4.22
N ARG A 56 -19.65 -4.22 3.10
CA ARG A 56 -20.44 -3.97 1.90
C ARG A 56 -20.84 -5.26 1.17
N MET A 57 -20.00 -6.29 1.28
CA MET A 57 -20.26 -7.60 0.66
C MET A 57 -21.20 -8.46 1.50
N ARG A 58 -21.31 -8.21 2.81
CA ARG A 58 -22.03 -9.06 3.78
C ARG A 58 -23.43 -8.55 4.16
N ALA A 59 -23.85 -7.42 3.62
CA ALA A 59 -25.16 -6.84 3.85
C ALA A 59 -26.27 -7.54 3.04
#